data_AF-A0A660SIE4-F1
#
_entry.id   AF-A0A660SIE4-F1
#
_cell.length_a   1.000
_cell.length_b   1.000
_cell.length_c   1.000
_cell.angle_alpha   90.00
_cell.angle_beta   90.00
_cell.angle_gamma   90.00
#
_symmetry.space_group_name_H-M   'P 1'
#
loop_
_entity.id
_entity.type
_entity.pdbx_description
1 polymer ?
#
loop_
_entity_poly.entity_id
_entity_poly.type
_entity_poly.pdbx_seq_one_letter_code
_entity_poly.pdbx_strand_id
1 'polypeptide(L)'
;MLDLFPEETGEGGYRLDRLEILNWGGFNRKVWILNPGTRNSLITGSNGSGKTTLVDALVTLLVPSRSRHFNQSSGNDRRRDRTEDSYVRGAYGTTRDESSLAPQVQHHRPDRKSTVSVLLAVFTNSRTPDPVCIGQIRWYGASSSRLETSYFLANEMMSIAGDFSSIDPRGEYRKNLKKTREIEFFNTFK
;
A
#
# COMPACT_ATOMS: atom_id res chain seq x y z
N MET A 1 -2.59 34.50 18.20
CA MET A 1 -3.26 33.56 17.28
C MET A 1 -4.00 32.57 18.15
N LEU A 2 -5.33 32.57 18.14
CA LEU A 2 -6.12 31.60 18.91
C LEU A 2 -6.06 30.26 18.18
N ASP A 3 -5.49 29.26 18.84
CA ASP A 3 -5.47 27.89 18.35
C ASP A 3 -6.78 27.22 18.77
N LEU A 4 -7.70 27.06 17.83
CA LEU A 4 -9.07 26.57 18.08
C LEU A 4 -9.12 25.07 18.41
N PHE A 5 -8.02 24.36 18.15
CA PHE A 5 -7.85 22.94 18.47
C PHE A 5 -6.40 22.71 18.91
N PRO A 6 -6.04 22.99 20.17
CA PRO A 6 -4.71 22.65 20.66
C PRO A 6 -4.50 21.14 20.47
N GLU A 7 -3.53 20.79 19.62
CA GLU A 7 -3.12 19.41 19.42
C GLU A 7 -2.39 18.93 20.69
N GLU A 8 -3.12 18.42 21.68
CA GLU A 8 -2.53 17.54 22.69
C GLU A 8 -2.24 16.18 22.05
N THR A 9 -1.30 16.15 21.10
CA THR A 9 -0.73 14.90 20.61
C THR A 9 0.13 14.33 21.72
N GLY A 10 -0.47 13.64 22.70
CA GLY A 10 0.23 13.05 23.84
C GLY A 10 1.53 12.41 23.37
N GLU A 11 2.68 12.90 23.80
CA GLU A 11 3.98 12.74 23.11
C GLU A 11 4.55 11.31 23.10
N GLY A 12 3.74 10.27 23.34
CA GLY A 12 4.14 8.87 23.35
C GLY A 12 3.58 8.09 22.16
N GLY A 13 4.39 7.15 21.68
CA GLY A 13 3.99 6.13 20.70
C GLY A 13 4.44 6.43 19.27
N TYR A 14 4.44 5.38 18.46
CA TYR A 14 4.76 5.45 17.05
C TYR A 14 3.60 6.04 16.24
N ARG A 15 3.87 7.10 15.49
CA ARG A 15 2.90 7.83 14.64
C ARG A 15 3.33 7.78 13.20
N LEU A 16 2.35 7.75 12.29
CA LEU A 16 2.62 7.74 10.86
C LEU A 16 3.33 9.03 10.45
N ASP A 17 4.56 8.89 9.99
CA ASP A 17 5.37 9.99 9.46
C ASP A 17 5.19 10.11 7.94
N ARG A 18 5.26 8.97 7.25
CA ARG A 18 5.20 8.87 5.79
C ARG A 18 4.53 7.58 5.34
N LEU A 19 3.73 7.68 4.27
CA LEU A 19 3.17 6.55 3.54
C LEU A 19 3.57 6.67 2.07
N GLU A 20 4.20 5.63 1.53
CA GLU A 20 4.58 5.51 0.12
C GLU A 20 3.82 4.38 -0.55
N ILE A 21 3.35 4.64 -1.78
CA ILE A 21 2.49 3.73 -2.54
C ILE A 21 3.00 3.64 -3.97
N LEU A 22 3.18 2.41 -4.43
CA LEU A 22 3.46 2.09 -5.82
C LEU A 22 2.44 1.06 -6.33
N ASN A 23 1.80 1.38 -7.45
CA ASN A 23 0.95 0.46 -8.22
C ASN A 23 -0.20 -0.16 -7.41
N TRP A 24 -0.99 0.68 -6.71
CA TRP A 24 -2.11 0.27 -5.87
C TRP A 24 -3.39 1.02 -6.22
N GLY A 25 -4.45 0.30 -6.61
CA GLY A 25 -5.65 0.88 -7.18
C GLY A 25 -5.32 1.79 -8.37
N GLY A 26 -5.85 3.02 -8.35
CA GLY A 26 -5.55 4.07 -9.32
C GLY A 26 -4.14 4.70 -9.20
N PHE A 27 -3.43 4.49 -8.08
CA PHE A 27 -2.06 4.98 -7.91
C PHE A 27 -1.12 4.14 -8.78
N ASN A 28 -0.66 4.71 -9.90
CA ASN A 28 0.10 4.00 -10.93
C ASN A 28 1.34 4.79 -11.38
N ARG A 29 2.27 4.13 -12.07
CA ARG A 29 3.43 4.67 -12.81
C ARG A 29 4.56 5.32 -12.01
N LYS A 30 4.30 5.78 -10.78
CA LYS A 30 5.28 6.43 -9.91
C LYS A 30 5.02 6.08 -8.44
N VAL A 31 5.99 6.40 -7.60
CA VAL A 31 5.81 6.39 -6.14
C VAL A 31 4.98 7.61 -5.75
N TRP A 32 3.87 7.36 -5.06
CA TRP A 32 3.02 8.39 -4.47
C TRP A 32 3.32 8.47 -2.98
N ILE A 33 3.53 9.68 -2.47
CA ILE A 33 3.97 9.92 -1.10
C ILE A 33 2.93 10.78 -0.39
N LEU A 34 2.48 10.32 0.78
CA LEU A 34 1.72 11.09 1.75
C LEU A 34 2.62 11.32 2.96
N ASN A 35 2.75 12.57 3.41
CA ASN A 35 3.60 12.96 4.55
C ASN A 35 2.75 13.58 5.67
N PRO A 36 2.09 12.77 6.53
CA PRO A 36 1.38 13.29 7.69
C PRO A 36 2.29 13.98 8.71
N GLY A 37 3.59 13.64 8.72
CA GLY A 37 4.58 14.26 9.60
C GLY A 37 4.22 14.10 11.08
N THR A 38 3.70 12.92 11.46
CA THR A 38 3.24 12.59 12.83
C THR A 38 2.04 13.40 13.36
N ARG A 39 1.34 14.16 12.49
CA ARG A 39 0.19 15.00 12.87
C ARG A 39 -1.11 14.49 12.27
N ASN A 40 -2.21 15.13 12.68
CA ASN A 40 -3.50 14.88 12.06
C ASN A 40 -3.50 15.32 10.59
N SER A 41 -4.07 14.48 9.73
CA SER A 41 -4.12 14.72 8.29
C SER A 41 -5.55 14.63 7.78
N LEU A 42 -5.98 15.65 7.02
CA LEU A 42 -7.26 15.67 6.34
C LEU A 42 -7.07 15.32 4.87
N ILE A 43 -7.68 14.22 4.42
CA ILE A 43 -7.66 13.80 3.01
C ILE A 43 -8.94 14.30 2.32
N THR A 44 -8.81 15.28 1.43
CA THR A 44 -9.94 15.86 0.67
C THR A 44 -9.79 15.60 -0.83
N GLY A 45 -10.88 15.82 -1.59
CA GLY A 45 -10.92 15.61 -3.03
C GLY A 45 -12.28 15.12 -3.52
N SER A 46 -12.49 15.13 -4.85
CA SER A 46 -13.75 14.71 -5.49
C SER A 46 -14.08 13.23 -5.28
N ASN A 47 -15.31 12.83 -5.57
CA ASN A 47 -15.67 11.40 -5.61
C ASN A 47 -14.86 10.68 -6.69
N GLY A 48 -14.34 9.49 -6.36
CA GLY A 48 -13.48 8.71 -7.27
C GLY A 48 -12.01 9.12 -7.33
N SER A 49 -11.58 10.16 -6.59
CA SER A 49 -10.18 10.63 -6.57
C SER A 49 -9.16 9.70 -5.89
N GLY A 50 -9.61 8.58 -5.29
CA GLY A 50 -8.72 7.60 -4.65
C GLY A 50 -8.48 7.80 -3.15
N LYS A 51 -9.22 8.68 -2.47
CA LYS A 51 -9.12 8.88 -1.01
C LYS A 51 -9.29 7.58 -0.21
N THR A 52 -10.34 6.81 -0.49
CA THR A 52 -10.54 5.51 0.18
C THR A 52 -9.46 4.51 -0.21
N THR A 53 -8.98 4.54 -1.45
CA THR A 53 -7.86 3.68 -1.91
C THR A 53 -6.57 3.97 -1.14
N LEU A 54 -6.31 5.23 -0.78
CA LEU A 54 -5.19 5.64 0.06
C LEU A 54 -5.33 5.10 1.48
N VAL A 55 -6.52 5.22 2.09
CA VAL A 55 -6.82 4.65 3.41
C VAL A 55 -6.73 3.12 3.39
N ASP A 56 -7.26 2.47 2.35
CA ASP A 56 -7.20 1.02 2.17
C ASP A 56 -5.75 0.53 2.05
N ALA A 57 -4.83 1.32 1.48
CA ALA A 57 -3.40 1.00 1.45
C ALA A 57 -2.80 0.96 2.86
N LEU A 58 -3.12 1.95 3.70
CA LEU A 58 -2.67 1.98 5.09
C LEU A 58 -3.27 0.83 5.92
N VAL A 59 -4.58 0.57 5.77
CA VAL A 59 -5.24 -0.58 6.40
C VAL A 59 -4.62 -1.91 5.92
N THR A 60 -4.23 -1.98 4.64
CA THR A 60 -3.51 -3.13 4.09
C THR A 60 -2.19 -3.35 4.82
N LEU A 61 -1.44 -2.31 5.15
CA LEU A 61 -0.20 -2.45 5.92
C LEU A 61 -0.42 -2.98 7.33
N LEU A 62 -1.51 -2.56 7.99
CA LEU A 62 -1.70 -2.74 9.44
C LEU A 62 -2.61 -3.92 9.82
N VAL A 63 -3.44 -4.42 8.90
CA VAL A 63 -4.46 -5.43 9.22
C VAL A 63 -4.23 -6.72 8.42
N PRO A 64 -4.26 -7.91 9.04
CA PRO A 64 -4.12 -9.19 8.33
C PRO A 64 -5.20 -9.41 7.26
N SER A 65 -4.85 -10.07 6.16
CA SER A 65 -5.76 -10.28 5.02
C SER A 65 -7.11 -10.91 5.37
N ARG A 66 -7.15 -11.86 6.32
CA ARG A 66 -8.39 -12.54 6.76
C ARG A 66 -9.39 -11.61 7.46
N SER A 67 -8.91 -10.51 8.03
CA SER A 67 -9.72 -9.55 8.78
C SER A 67 -9.93 -8.23 8.02
N ARG A 68 -9.36 -8.11 6.81
CA ARG A 68 -9.48 -6.89 6.00
C ARG A 68 -10.80 -6.83 5.25
N HIS A 69 -11.41 -5.64 5.31
CA HIS A 69 -12.61 -5.31 4.56
C HIS A 69 -12.36 -3.99 3.83
N PHE A 70 -12.28 -4.03 2.50
CA PHE A 70 -12.03 -2.84 1.70
C PHE A 70 -13.30 -2.01 1.51
N ASN A 71 -13.14 -0.68 1.48
CA ASN A 71 -14.17 0.29 1.08
C ASN A 71 -15.52 0.17 1.83
N GLN A 72 -15.49 0.06 3.17
CA GLN A 72 -16.69 0.04 4.00
C GLN A 72 -17.54 1.32 3.94
N SER A 73 -16.97 2.44 3.46
CA SER A 73 -17.62 3.76 3.47
C SER A 73 -18.75 3.93 2.44
N SER A 74 -18.95 3.00 1.50
CA SER A 74 -19.91 3.18 0.38
C SER A 74 -21.27 2.48 0.55
N GLY A 75 -21.56 1.80 1.68
CA GLY A 75 -22.88 1.24 2.02
C GLY A 75 -23.46 0.14 1.10
N ASN A 76 -22.95 -0.01 -0.12
CA ASN A 76 -23.42 -0.97 -1.11
C ASN A 76 -22.65 -2.29 -1.02
N ASP A 77 -23.39 -3.39 -1.09
CA ASP A 77 -22.96 -4.79 -1.02
C ASP A 77 -22.14 -5.26 -2.24
N ARG A 78 -21.41 -4.35 -2.91
CA ARG A 78 -20.42 -4.67 -3.96
C ARG A 78 -19.12 -5.23 -3.37
N ARG A 79 -19.23 -6.02 -2.29
CA ARG A 79 -18.13 -6.69 -1.58
C ARG A 79 -17.25 -7.55 -2.50
N ARG A 80 -17.74 -7.94 -3.67
CA ARG A 80 -17.04 -8.83 -4.62
C ARG A 80 -16.10 -8.14 -5.62
N ASP A 81 -16.23 -6.83 -5.85
CA ASP A 81 -15.43 -6.17 -6.91
C ASP A 81 -14.07 -5.67 -6.42
N ARG A 82 -13.84 -5.66 -5.09
CA ARG A 82 -12.65 -5.07 -4.46
C ARG A 82 -11.88 -6.10 -3.64
N THR A 83 -10.97 -6.77 -4.32
CA THR A 83 -10.00 -7.73 -3.75
C THR A 83 -8.58 -7.17 -3.82
N GLU A 84 -7.64 -7.79 -3.11
CA GLU A 84 -6.21 -7.43 -3.25
C GLU A 84 -5.73 -7.48 -4.70
N ASP A 85 -6.20 -8.47 -5.49
CA ASP A 85 -5.92 -8.55 -6.93
C ASP A 85 -6.44 -7.32 -7.69
N SER A 86 -7.66 -6.86 -7.38
CA SER A 86 -8.22 -5.66 -8.01
C SER A 86 -7.43 -4.39 -7.70
N TYR A 87 -6.90 -4.24 -6.46
CA TYR A 87 -6.05 -3.11 -6.10
C TYR A 87 -4.68 -3.23 -6.77
N VAL A 88 -4.02 -4.39 -6.69
CA VAL A 88 -2.72 -4.59 -7.32
C VAL A 88 -2.79 -4.40 -8.82
N ARG A 89 -3.85 -4.83 -9.50
CA ARG A 89 -4.04 -4.60 -10.96
C ARG A 89 -4.61 -3.22 -11.30
N GLY A 90 -5.20 -2.54 -10.32
CA GLY A 90 -5.82 -1.23 -10.49
C GLY A 90 -7.07 -1.29 -11.35
N ALA A 91 -8.08 -2.05 -10.92
CA ALA A 91 -9.39 -2.08 -11.56
C ALA A 91 -10.09 -0.71 -11.49
N TYR A 92 -10.56 -0.16 -12.61
CA TYR A 92 -11.15 1.20 -12.64
C TYR A 92 -12.41 1.36 -13.51
N GLY A 93 -12.84 0.34 -14.25
CA GLY A 93 -14.05 0.41 -15.07
C GLY A 93 -14.44 -0.94 -15.65
N THR A 94 -15.61 -1.00 -16.28
CA THR A 94 -16.07 -2.18 -17.03
C THR A 94 -16.43 -1.77 -18.44
N THR A 95 -15.95 -2.50 -19.44
CA THR A 95 -16.39 -2.41 -20.83
C THR A 95 -17.33 -3.56 -21.15
N ARG A 96 -18.33 -3.30 -22.00
CA ARG A 96 -19.12 -4.34 -22.65
C ARG A 96 -18.81 -4.25 -24.13
N ASP A 97 -18.21 -5.31 -24.65
CA ASP A 97 -17.99 -5.46 -26.08
C ASP A 97 -19.27 -6.05 -26.68
N GLU A 98 -19.76 -5.55 -27.81
CA GLU A 98 -21.00 -6.04 -28.44
C GLU A 98 -20.89 -7.52 -28.84
N SER A 99 -19.66 -8.01 -29.02
CA SER A 99 -19.33 -9.40 -29.32
C SER A 99 -19.24 -10.32 -28.09
N SER A 100 -19.21 -9.77 -26.87
CA SER A 100 -19.00 -10.54 -25.64
C SER A 100 -20.21 -10.49 -24.72
N LEU A 101 -20.68 -11.67 -24.29
CA LEU A 101 -21.83 -11.81 -23.40
C LEU A 101 -21.58 -11.31 -21.97
N ALA A 102 -20.31 -11.07 -21.57
CA ALA A 102 -19.93 -10.69 -20.22
C ALA A 102 -19.14 -9.37 -20.17
N PRO A 103 -19.42 -8.47 -19.19
CA PRO A 103 -18.62 -7.26 -19.00
C PRO A 103 -17.17 -7.59 -18.60
N GLN A 104 -16.21 -6.92 -19.24
CA GLN A 104 -14.78 -7.03 -18.97
C GLN A 104 -14.30 -5.90 -18.05
N VAL A 105 -13.59 -6.24 -16.98
CA VAL A 105 -13.01 -5.24 -16.05
C VAL A 105 -11.72 -4.68 -16.64
N GLN A 106 -11.62 -3.36 -16.71
CA GLN A 106 -10.42 -2.65 -17.14
C GLN A 106 -9.46 -2.45 -15.97
N HIS A 107 -8.17 -2.67 -16.24
CA HIS A 107 -7.10 -2.59 -15.25
C HIS A 107 -5.99 -1.64 -15.72
N HIS A 108 -5.46 -0.82 -14.82
CA HIS A 108 -4.26 -0.01 -15.11
C HIS A 108 -3.01 -0.88 -15.36
N ARG A 109 -3.00 -2.10 -14.82
CA ARG A 109 -1.91 -3.07 -14.92
C ARG A 109 -2.49 -4.42 -15.35
N PRO A 110 -2.78 -4.58 -16.66
CA PRO A 110 -3.41 -5.80 -17.19
C PRO A 110 -2.45 -7.00 -17.20
N ASP A 111 -1.16 -6.76 -17.49
CA ASP A 111 -0.12 -7.79 -17.47
C ASP A 111 0.32 -8.12 -16.03
N ARG A 112 -0.08 -9.30 -15.57
CA ARG A 112 0.29 -9.81 -14.24
C ARG A 112 1.79 -10.04 -14.10
N LYS A 113 2.49 -10.46 -15.16
CA LYS A 113 3.91 -10.86 -15.08
C LYS A 113 4.83 -9.66 -14.80
N SER A 114 4.48 -8.49 -15.32
CA SER A 114 5.22 -7.26 -15.10
C SER A 114 4.72 -6.44 -13.89
N THR A 115 3.70 -6.92 -13.18
CA THR A 115 3.05 -6.15 -12.11
C THR A 115 3.71 -6.41 -10.77
N VAL A 116 4.28 -5.35 -10.20
CA VAL A 116 4.73 -5.27 -8.82
C VAL A 116 4.03 -4.09 -8.15
N SER A 117 3.49 -4.31 -6.95
CA SER A 117 2.93 -3.28 -6.08
C SER A 117 3.70 -3.25 -4.75
N VAL A 118 3.97 -2.05 -4.26
CA VAL A 118 4.72 -1.82 -3.01
C VAL A 118 3.94 -0.82 -2.17
N LEU A 119 3.72 -1.19 -0.91
CA LEU A 119 3.20 -0.31 0.12
C LEU A 119 4.26 -0.20 1.21
N LEU A 120 4.55 1.01 1.68
CA LEU A 120 5.53 1.26 2.72
C LEU A 120 5.03 2.37 3.62
N ALA A 121 5.12 2.18 4.93
CA ALA A 121 4.84 3.23 5.92
C ALA A 121 5.98 3.35 6.91
N VAL A 122 6.38 4.60 7.18
CA VAL A 122 7.35 4.95 8.21
C VAL A 122 6.58 5.52 9.40
N PHE A 123 6.89 5.00 10.58
CA PHE A 123 6.40 5.49 11.85
C PHE A 123 7.56 6.00 12.68
N THR A 124 7.37 7.14 13.34
CA THR A 124 8.35 7.73 14.24
C THR A 124 7.72 8.01 15.59
N ASN A 125 8.54 8.12 16.62
CA ASN A 125 8.09 8.40 17.98
C ASN A 125 8.95 9.55 18.52
N SER A 126 8.33 10.61 19.02
CA SER A 126 9.07 11.77 19.55
C SER A 126 9.97 11.46 20.75
N ARG A 127 9.76 10.32 21.42
CA ARG A 127 10.54 9.88 22.58
C ARG A 127 11.71 8.95 22.25
N THR A 128 11.78 8.44 21.02
CA THR A 128 12.85 7.52 20.60
C THR A 128 13.41 7.95 19.25
N PRO A 129 14.74 7.93 19.05
CA PRO A 129 15.31 8.32 17.76
C PRO A 129 15.01 7.29 16.65
N ASP A 130 14.64 6.07 17.03
CA ASP A 130 14.52 4.94 16.11
C ASP A 130 13.17 4.96 15.37
N PRO A 131 13.17 5.10 14.03
CA PRO A 131 11.97 4.95 13.22
C PRO A 131 11.66 3.47 13.00
N VAL A 132 10.38 3.16 12.79
CA VAL A 132 9.94 1.83 12.36
C VAL A 132 9.33 1.93 10.98
N CYS A 133 9.90 1.23 10.02
CA CYS A 133 9.38 1.10 8.67
C CYS A 133 8.74 -0.28 8.48
N ILE A 134 7.50 -0.31 8.03
CA ILE A 134 6.81 -1.54 7.62
C ILE A 134 6.46 -1.47 6.14
N GLY A 135 6.39 -2.61 5.49
CA GLY A 135 5.89 -2.64 4.12
C GLY A 135 5.48 -3.99 3.61
N GLN A 136 4.85 -3.94 2.44
CA GLN A 136 4.36 -5.09 1.70
C GLN A 136 4.73 -4.96 0.23
N ILE A 137 5.31 -6.02 -0.32
CA ILE A 137 5.65 -6.15 -1.74
C ILE A 137 4.80 -7.27 -2.32
N ARG A 138 4.13 -7.00 -3.43
CA ARG A 138 3.14 -7.91 -4.04
C ARG A 138 3.43 -8.08 -5.52
N TRP A 139 3.47 -9.31 -5.98
CA TRP A 139 3.74 -9.69 -7.36
C TRP A 139 2.96 -10.95 -7.72
N TYR A 140 2.92 -11.30 -9.01
CA TYR A 140 2.35 -12.56 -9.45
C TYR A 140 3.46 -13.58 -9.67
N GLY A 141 3.32 -14.76 -9.08
CA GLY A 141 4.28 -15.85 -9.25
C GLY A 141 4.40 -16.28 -10.72
N ALA A 142 5.61 -16.69 -11.13
CA ALA A 142 5.85 -17.08 -12.52
C ALA A 142 5.03 -18.31 -12.97
N SER A 143 4.73 -19.21 -12.03
CA SER A 143 4.06 -20.50 -12.27
C SER A 143 2.58 -20.52 -11.92
N SER A 144 2.14 -19.63 -11.02
CA SER A 144 0.75 -19.53 -10.62
C SER A 144 0.35 -18.08 -10.75
N SER A 145 -0.73 -17.77 -11.47
CA SER A 145 -1.30 -16.42 -11.56
C SER A 145 -1.85 -15.90 -10.21
N ARG A 146 -1.38 -16.48 -9.10
CA ARG A 146 -1.67 -16.14 -7.73
C ARG A 146 -0.83 -14.92 -7.34
N LEU A 147 -1.47 -14.03 -6.61
CA LEU A 147 -0.81 -12.91 -5.98
C LEU A 147 0.02 -13.42 -4.80
N GLU A 148 1.33 -13.20 -4.87
CA GLU A 148 2.29 -13.44 -3.79
C GLU A 148 2.50 -12.16 -2.99
N THR A 149 2.92 -12.30 -1.73
CA THR A 149 3.16 -11.15 -0.85
C THR A 149 4.36 -11.42 0.05
N SER A 150 5.28 -10.47 0.06
CA SER A 150 6.34 -10.34 1.05
C SER A 150 5.97 -9.22 2.01
N TYR A 151 6.18 -9.44 3.29
CA TYR A 151 6.13 -8.40 4.32
C TYR A 151 7.56 -8.06 4.72
N PHE A 152 7.78 -6.85 5.22
CA PHE A 152 9.04 -6.48 5.84
C PHE A 152 8.86 -5.50 6.99
N LEU A 153 9.83 -5.53 7.91
CA LEU A 153 10.00 -4.62 9.04
C LEU A 153 11.45 -4.15 9.02
N ALA A 154 11.68 -2.86 9.18
CA ALA A 154 13.01 -2.28 9.35
C ALA A 154 13.01 -1.25 10.46
N ASN A 155 14.10 -1.16 11.21
CA ASN A 155 14.29 -0.20 12.31
C ASN A 155 14.99 1.08 11.82
N GLU A 156 14.81 1.42 10.54
CA GLU A 156 15.38 2.61 9.89
C GLU A 156 14.37 3.20 8.90
N MET A 157 14.57 4.46 8.50
CA MET A 157 13.77 5.07 7.45
C MET A 157 14.12 4.47 6.10
N MET A 158 13.12 3.89 5.42
CA MET A 158 13.25 3.39 4.06
C MET A 158 12.33 4.15 3.09
N SER A 159 12.61 4.04 1.80
CA SER A 159 11.76 4.59 0.73
C SER A 159 11.63 3.60 -0.42
N ILE A 160 10.50 3.63 -1.12
CA ILE A 160 10.27 2.78 -2.29
C ILE A 160 11.28 3.15 -3.39
N ALA A 161 11.49 4.45 -3.61
CA ALA A 161 12.39 4.92 -4.65
C ALA A 161 13.86 4.60 -4.38
N GLY A 162 14.30 4.65 -3.12
CA GLY A 162 15.69 4.39 -2.74
C GLY A 162 16.02 2.91 -2.54
N ASP A 163 15.12 2.15 -1.93
CA ASP A 163 15.43 0.79 -1.46
C ASP A 163 14.72 -0.30 -2.28
N PHE A 164 13.66 0.05 -3.03
CA PHE A 164 12.81 -0.92 -3.74
C PHE A 164 12.61 -0.61 -5.23
N SER A 165 13.54 0.14 -5.85
CA SER A 165 13.49 0.47 -7.28
C SER A 165 13.67 -0.73 -8.21
N SER A 166 14.28 -1.81 -7.73
CA SER A 166 14.69 -2.97 -8.53
C SER A 166 14.24 -4.29 -7.88
N ILE A 167 12.95 -4.39 -7.59
CA ILE A 167 12.36 -5.64 -7.07
C ILE A 167 12.37 -6.70 -8.17
N ASP A 168 13.10 -7.79 -7.93
CA ASP A 168 13.07 -8.97 -8.78
C ASP A 168 12.16 -10.07 -8.16
N PRO A 169 11.34 -10.76 -8.97
CA PRO A 169 10.52 -11.87 -8.50
C PRO A 169 11.32 -13.09 -7.98
N ARG A 170 12.63 -13.15 -8.21
CA ARG A 170 13.50 -14.25 -7.75
C ARG A 170 13.97 -14.05 -6.30
N GLY A 171 13.74 -12.86 -5.73
CA GLY A 171 14.05 -12.52 -4.34
C GLY A 171 15.50 -12.10 -4.08
N GLU A 172 16.28 -11.77 -5.12
CA GLU A 172 17.65 -11.26 -4.96
C GLU A 172 17.69 -9.91 -4.22
N TYR A 173 16.69 -9.05 -4.45
CA TYR A 173 16.53 -7.75 -3.78
C TYR A 173 16.52 -7.90 -2.26
N ARG A 174 15.92 -8.98 -1.72
CA ARG A 174 15.91 -9.26 -0.28
C ARG A 174 17.31 -9.52 0.26
N LYS A 175 18.10 -10.31 -0.47
CA LYS A 175 19.48 -10.65 -0.09
C LYS A 175 20.37 -9.41 -0.11
N ASN A 176 20.17 -8.55 -1.10
CA ASN A 176 20.95 -7.32 -1.23
C ASN A 176 20.59 -6.32 -0.14
N LEU A 177 19.30 -6.08 0.13
CA LEU A 177 18.87 -5.17 1.19
C LEU A 177 19.35 -5.61 2.57
N LYS A 178 19.28 -6.92 2.89
CA LYS A 178 19.78 -7.45 4.17
C LYS A 178 21.29 -7.24 4.41
N LYS A 179 22.08 -6.97 3.37
CA LYS A 179 23.52 -6.68 3.52
C LYS A 179 23.79 -5.23 3.90
N THR A 180 22.88 -4.32 3.55
CA THR A 180 23.08 -2.86 3.67
C THR A 180 22.11 -2.20 4.64
N ARG A 181 21.05 -2.90 5.07
CA ARG A 181 19.94 -2.38 5.87
C ARG A 181 19.59 -3.33 7.01
N GLU A 182 19.10 -2.77 8.11
CA GLU A 182 18.50 -3.50 9.23
C GLU A 182 17.04 -3.83 8.91
N ILE A 183 16.83 -4.85 8.06
CA ILE A 183 15.52 -5.26 7.55
C ILE A 183 15.26 -6.76 7.70
N GLU A 184 14.10 -7.11 8.23
CA GLU A 184 13.57 -8.46 8.27
C GLU A 184 12.44 -8.64 7.26
N PHE A 185 12.39 -9.81 6.60
CA PHE A 185 11.35 -10.14 5.63
C PHE A 185 10.55 -11.35 6.09
N PHE A 186 9.24 -11.31 5.87
CA PHE A 186 8.30 -12.38 6.22
C PHE A 186 7.44 -12.77 5.02
N ASN A 187 6.96 -14.02 5.04
CA ASN A 187 6.03 -14.54 4.01
C ASN A 187 4.57 -14.58 4.51
N THR A 188 4.35 -14.27 5.78
CA THR A 188 3.03 -14.17 6.41
C THR A 188 2.95 -12.87 7.18
N PHE A 189 1.74 -12.36 7.35
CA PHE A 189 1.48 -11.26 8.27
C PHE A 189 1.89 -11.69 9.69
N LYS A 190 2.56 -10.80 10.43
CA LYS A 190 3.07 -11.00 11.78
C LYS A 190 2.36 -10.06 12.74
#